data_AF-A0AAU6ZYL0-F1
#
_entry.id   AF-A0AAU6ZYL0-F1
#
_cell.length_a   1.000
_cell.length_b   1.000
_cell.length_c   1.000
_cell.angle_alpha   90.00
_cell.angle_beta   90.00
_cell.angle_gamma   90.00
#
_symmetry.space_group_name_H-M   'P 1'
#
loop_
_entity.id
_entity.type
_entity.pdbx_description
1 polymer ?
#
loop_
_entity_poly.entity_id
_entity_poly.type
_entity_poly.pdbx_seq_one_letter_code
_entity_poly.pdbx_strand_id
1 'polypeptide(L)'
;MLGLMSGLNASGTELSTHAVHGPALVAVQVAAAVCVGTYALNAYGRSSRSARRSMIQLAVLVALAGLGAAWVVQAGAGISIFAFSSVVFGRLPKVRRRLLVSAVAVLVFALLGASWVLFPFAALVAVRAMNLLGSGSCSTRSGRGRPKARGWEGQCWQGWGGDGQGRMCSSEPVDLRKSASTSDHTASPVPGQPDISAYVQHSGVPPAAAALVREIDERSTAATAYLAQQGRSSGTEAIEVERIRDDYAPEAVRAYLSLPPWSGDDTVLADGKTGTQLLVGQLQLLTQRLRQIQDSVALTGGEQLRTHGAFLRDRFPTDRDDSLSL
;
A
#
# COMPACT_ATOMS: atom_id res chain seq x y z
N MET A 1 -7.49 -13.50 -49.15
CA MET A 1 -6.31 -14.22 -49.69
C MET A 1 -5.37 -14.59 -48.53
N LEU A 2 -5.82 -15.52 -47.67
CA LEU A 2 -5.05 -16.30 -46.68
C LEU A 2 -6.05 -17.15 -45.88
N GLY A 3 -6.66 -18.10 -46.58
CA GLY A 3 -7.61 -19.06 -46.04
C GLY A 3 -7.57 -20.29 -46.93
N LEU A 4 -6.61 -21.18 -46.68
CA LEU A 4 -6.48 -22.50 -47.33
C LEU A 4 -5.26 -23.29 -46.80
N MET A 5 -5.17 -23.55 -45.49
CA MET A 5 -4.30 -24.62 -44.94
C MET A 5 -4.90 -25.21 -43.65
N SER A 6 -6.15 -25.64 -43.69
CA SER A 6 -6.80 -26.42 -42.63
C SER A 6 -7.21 -27.77 -43.18
N GLY A 7 -6.27 -28.71 -43.20
CA GLY A 7 -6.56 -30.08 -43.62
C GLY A 7 -5.31 -30.78 -44.09
N LEU A 8 -4.72 -31.57 -43.19
CA LEU A 8 -3.86 -32.76 -43.42
C LEU A 8 -2.97 -32.98 -42.19
N ASN A 9 -3.55 -33.41 -41.06
CA ASN A 9 -2.84 -34.29 -40.11
C ASN A 9 -3.82 -34.90 -39.10
N ALA A 10 -4.62 -35.88 -39.54
CA ALA A 10 -5.57 -36.59 -38.68
C ALA A 10 -5.61 -38.07 -39.06
N SER A 11 -4.53 -38.81 -38.77
CA SER A 11 -4.53 -40.27 -38.70
C SER A 11 -3.12 -40.78 -38.38
N GLY A 12 -2.81 -41.06 -37.11
CA GLY A 12 -1.60 -41.83 -36.78
C GLY A 12 -0.87 -41.58 -35.46
N THR A 13 -1.52 -41.13 -34.38
CA THR A 13 -0.87 -41.06 -33.04
C THR A 13 -1.78 -41.49 -31.88
N GLU A 14 -2.59 -42.53 -32.08
CA GLU A 14 -3.34 -43.18 -30.98
C GLU A 14 -2.66 -44.47 -30.48
N LEU A 15 -1.35 -44.42 -30.26
CA LEU A 15 -0.60 -45.55 -29.66
C LEU A 15 0.26 -45.04 -28.50
N SER A 16 -0.23 -45.32 -27.28
CA SER A 16 0.55 -45.46 -26.05
C SER A 16 0.97 -44.19 -25.28
N THR A 17 0.04 -43.27 -25.00
CA THR A 17 0.21 -42.20 -23.98
C THR A 17 -0.37 -42.56 -22.60
N HIS A 18 -0.97 -43.73 -22.43
CA HIS A 18 -1.64 -44.11 -21.16
C HIS A 18 -0.72 -44.67 -20.05
N ALA A 19 0.60 -44.70 -20.24
CA ALA A 19 1.52 -45.37 -19.29
C ALA A 19 2.77 -44.55 -18.90
N VAL A 20 2.75 -43.22 -18.98
CA VAL A 20 3.88 -42.37 -18.54
C VAL A 20 3.43 -41.19 -17.65
N HIS A 21 2.44 -41.41 -16.79
CA HIS A 21 2.31 -40.63 -15.56
C HIS A 21 2.95 -41.44 -14.42
N GLY A 22 4.25 -41.71 -14.54
CA GLY A 22 5.00 -42.34 -13.46
C GLY A 22 4.91 -41.48 -12.19
N PRO A 23 4.94 -42.08 -10.99
CA PRO A 23 4.87 -41.35 -9.72
C PRO A 23 5.92 -40.23 -9.61
N ALA A 24 7.03 -40.35 -10.33
CA ALA A 24 8.05 -39.30 -10.46
C ALA A 24 7.51 -37.99 -11.08
N LEU A 25 6.65 -38.05 -12.10
CA LEU A 25 6.10 -36.86 -12.75
C LEU A 25 5.09 -36.14 -11.85
N VAL A 26 4.27 -36.89 -11.11
CA VAL A 26 3.38 -36.34 -10.09
C VAL A 26 4.18 -35.68 -8.97
N ALA A 27 5.27 -36.31 -8.52
CA ALA A 27 6.15 -35.72 -7.51
C ALA A 27 6.77 -34.39 -7.99
N VAL A 28 7.18 -34.30 -9.27
CA VAL A 28 7.70 -33.05 -9.86
C VAL A 28 6.63 -31.97 -9.91
N GLN A 29 5.38 -32.30 -10.27
CA GLN A 29 4.27 -31.34 -10.30
C GLN A 29 3.90 -30.81 -8.90
N VAL A 30 3.87 -31.68 -7.89
CA VAL A 30 3.61 -31.27 -6.50
C VAL A 30 4.75 -30.41 -5.96
N ALA A 31 6.01 -30.81 -6.20
CA ALA A 31 7.18 -30.04 -5.81
C ALA A 31 7.17 -28.64 -6.46
N ALA A 32 6.78 -28.56 -7.74
CA ALA A 32 6.58 -27.30 -8.45
C ALA A 32 5.52 -26.41 -7.80
N ALA A 33 4.35 -26.93 -7.44
CA ALA A 33 3.30 -26.16 -6.79
C ALA A 33 3.76 -25.59 -5.43
N VAL A 34 4.45 -26.39 -4.61
CA VAL A 34 5.02 -25.95 -3.33
C VAL A 34 6.10 -24.88 -3.55
N CYS A 35 6.96 -25.05 -4.55
CA CYS A 35 7.98 -24.06 -4.89
C CYS A 35 7.38 -22.72 -5.33
N VAL A 36 6.30 -22.72 -6.13
CA VAL A 36 5.60 -21.49 -6.53
C VAL A 36 5.00 -20.78 -5.31
N GLY A 37 4.34 -21.51 -4.41
CA GLY A 37 3.76 -20.93 -3.20
C GLY A 37 4.82 -20.30 -2.28
N THR A 38 5.93 -21.00 -2.06
CA THR A 38 7.04 -20.47 -1.23
C THR A 38 7.77 -19.31 -1.90
N TYR A 39 7.86 -19.28 -3.24
CA TYR A 39 8.38 -18.15 -4.00
C TYR A 39 7.51 -16.91 -3.83
N ALA A 40 6.19 -17.05 -3.94
CA ALA A 40 5.25 -15.95 -3.72
C ALA A 40 5.42 -15.34 -2.31
N LEU A 41 5.42 -16.18 -1.26
CA LEU A 41 5.57 -15.71 0.13
C LEU A 41 6.88 -14.94 0.34
N ASN A 42 7.98 -15.41 -0.25
CA ASN A 42 9.27 -14.73 -0.12
C ASN A 42 9.37 -13.45 -0.97
N ALA A 43 8.74 -13.42 -2.14
CA ALA A 43 8.68 -12.24 -3.00
C ALA A 43 8.01 -11.05 -2.28
N TYR A 44 7.00 -11.31 -1.45
CA TYR A 44 6.32 -10.28 -0.65
C TYR A 44 6.96 -10.03 0.73
N GLY A 45 7.95 -10.82 1.13
CA GLY A 45 8.60 -10.69 2.43
C GLY A 45 9.34 -9.35 2.59
N ARG A 46 8.96 -8.57 3.62
CA ARG A 46 9.58 -7.25 3.93
C ARG A 46 11.03 -7.31 4.40
N SER A 47 11.57 -8.48 4.77
CA SER A 47 12.94 -8.65 5.29
C SER A 47 14.03 -8.49 4.21
N SER A 48 15.21 -7.95 4.53
CA SER A 48 16.34 -7.89 3.56
C SER A 48 16.93 -9.27 3.25
N ARG A 49 16.75 -10.25 4.15
CA ARG A 49 17.18 -11.64 3.95
C ARG A 49 16.32 -12.40 2.94
N SER A 50 15.14 -11.89 2.57
CA SER A 50 14.26 -12.53 1.59
C SER A 50 14.87 -12.54 0.19
N ALA A 51 15.67 -11.53 -0.18
CA ALA A 51 16.22 -11.40 -1.54
C ALA A 51 17.14 -12.57 -1.95
N ARG A 52 17.97 -13.08 -1.02
CA ARG A 52 18.79 -14.28 -1.30
C ARG A 52 17.93 -15.53 -1.45
N ARG A 53 16.90 -15.68 -0.61
CA ARG A 53 15.98 -16.83 -0.67
C ARG A 53 15.16 -16.83 -1.97
N SER A 54 14.72 -15.65 -2.42
CA SER A 54 14.02 -15.50 -3.70
C SER A 54 14.88 -15.88 -4.90
N MET A 55 16.19 -15.58 -4.89
CA MET A 55 17.10 -16.01 -5.97
C MET A 55 17.28 -17.53 -6.00
N ILE A 56 17.43 -18.17 -4.85
CA ILE A 56 17.53 -19.64 -4.76
C ILE A 56 16.25 -20.28 -5.29
N GLN A 57 15.08 -19.77 -4.88
CA GLN A 57 13.79 -20.28 -5.36
C GLN A 57 13.58 -20.04 -6.85
N LEU A 58 14.02 -18.90 -7.39
CA LEU A 58 13.98 -18.66 -8.83
C LEU A 58 14.80 -19.73 -9.58
N ALA A 59 16.01 -20.03 -9.12
CA ALA A 59 16.83 -21.07 -9.73
C ALA A 59 16.17 -22.46 -9.68
N VAL A 60 15.51 -22.80 -8.56
CA VAL A 60 14.73 -24.04 -8.42
C VAL A 60 13.55 -24.09 -9.39
N LEU A 61 12.81 -22.98 -9.55
CA LEU A 61 11.70 -22.89 -10.50
C LEU A 61 12.18 -23.08 -11.95
N VAL A 62 13.33 -22.50 -12.31
CA VAL A 62 13.93 -22.68 -13.64
C VAL A 62 14.35 -24.13 -13.87
N ALA A 63 14.95 -24.78 -12.87
CA ALA A 63 15.31 -26.20 -12.96
C ALA A 63 14.07 -27.09 -13.13
N LEU A 64 12.98 -26.81 -12.39
CA LEU A 64 11.72 -27.55 -12.51
C LEU A 64 11.03 -27.34 -13.86
N ALA A 65 11.12 -26.14 -14.44
CA ALA A 65 10.63 -25.88 -15.78
C ALA A 65 11.36 -26.74 -16.83
N GLY A 66 12.69 -26.88 -16.69
CA GLY A 66 13.49 -27.77 -17.54
C GLY A 66 13.15 -29.26 -17.40
N LEU A 67 12.62 -29.68 -16.24
CA LEU A 67 12.19 -31.06 -15.96
C LEU A 67 10.77 -31.39 -16.45
N GLY A 68 10.14 -30.50 -17.24
CA GLY A 68 8.84 -30.75 -17.86
C GLY A 68 7.65 -30.08 -17.16
N ALA A 69 7.87 -29.27 -16.12
CA ALA A 69 6.81 -28.50 -15.46
C ALA A 69 6.57 -27.14 -16.18
N ALA A 70 6.24 -27.17 -17.47
CA ALA A 70 6.13 -25.96 -18.29
C ALA A 70 5.09 -24.94 -17.78
N TRP A 71 4.03 -25.40 -17.09
CA TRP A 71 3.00 -24.53 -16.48
C TRP A 71 3.57 -23.58 -15.42
N VAL A 72 4.67 -23.96 -14.77
CA VAL A 72 5.32 -23.18 -13.70
C VAL A 72 5.84 -21.85 -14.23
N VAL A 73 6.27 -21.83 -15.49
CA VAL A 73 6.78 -20.62 -16.16
C VAL A 73 5.69 -19.55 -16.21
N GLN A 74 4.45 -19.96 -16.52
CA GLN A 74 3.30 -19.04 -16.61
C GLN A 74 2.90 -18.50 -15.22
N ALA A 75 2.84 -19.37 -14.20
CA ALA A 75 2.51 -18.97 -12.84
C ALA A 75 3.59 -18.07 -12.21
N GLY A 76 4.86 -18.44 -12.37
CA GLY A 76 6.00 -17.67 -11.86
C GLY A 76 6.12 -16.28 -12.49
N ALA A 77 5.81 -16.17 -13.78
CA ALA A 77 5.74 -14.91 -14.51
C ALA A 77 4.71 -13.93 -13.90
N GLY A 78 3.48 -14.40 -13.65
CA GLY A 78 2.43 -13.56 -13.07
C GLY A 78 2.80 -13.00 -11.70
N ILE A 79 3.37 -13.85 -10.83
CA ILE A 79 3.84 -13.44 -9.49
C ILE A 79 4.96 -12.41 -9.60
N SER A 80 5.85 -12.55 -10.58
CA SER A 80 6.97 -11.62 -10.81
C SER A 80 6.49 -10.24 -11.27
N ILE A 81 5.50 -10.18 -12.16
CA ILE A 81 4.88 -8.90 -12.58
C ILE A 81 4.24 -8.21 -11.38
N PHE A 82 3.47 -8.94 -10.58
CA PHE A 82 2.78 -8.34 -9.43
C PHE A 82 3.77 -7.84 -8.38
N ALA A 83 4.81 -8.63 -8.08
CA ALA A 83 5.89 -8.21 -7.20
C ALA A 83 6.58 -6.94 -7.74
N PHE A 84 6.86 -6.88 -9.04
CA PHE A 84 7.44 -5.69 -9.69
C PHE A 84 6.52 -4.47 -9.59
N SER A 85 5.21 -4.66 -9.85
CA SER A 85 4.18 -3.62 -9.74
C SER A 85 4.18 -2.97 -8.35
N SER A 86 4.23 -3.78 -7.28
CA SER A 86 4.27 -3.26 -5.90
C SER A 86 5.46 -2.33 -5.64
N VAL A 87 6.57 -2.53 -6.36
CA VAL A 87 7.79 -1.72 -6.21
C VAL A 87 7.76 -0.49 -7.10
N VAL A 88 7.14 -0.57 -8.28
CA VAL A 88 6.92 0.56 -9.20
C VAL A 88 6.16 1.70 -8.50
N PHE A 89 5.17 1.37 -7.67
CA PHE A 89 4.36 2.33 -6.92
C PHE A 89 4.94 2.75 -5.55
N GLY A 90 6.07 2.17 -5.11
CA GLY A 90 6.71 2.49 -3.82
C GLY A 90 7.77 3.60 -3.86
N ARG A 91 8.12 4.19 -2.69
CA ARG A 91 9.18 5.22 -2.56
C ARG A 91 10.60 4.63 -2.72
N LEU A 92 11.44 5.34 -3.49
CA LEU A 92 12.64 4.84 -4.19
C LEU A 92 13.93 4.49 -3.42
N PRO A 93 14.37 5.16 -2.34
CA PRO A 93 15.81 5.17 -2.08
C PRO A 93 16.36 3.86 -1.47
N LYS A 94 15.53 3.01 -0.84
CA LYS A 94 15.99 1.77 -0.18
C LYS A 94 15.69 0.47 -0.93
N VAL A 95 15.13 0.53 -2.16
CA VAL A 95 14.57 -0.67 -2.83
C VAL A 95 15.30 -1.06 -4.13
N ARG A 96 16.39 -0.37 -4.52
CA ARG A 96 17.13 -0.62 -5.78
C ARG A 96 17.55 -2.09 -5.98
N ARG A 97 17.96 -2.79 -4.93
CA ARG A 97 18.35 -4.22 -5.03
C ARG A 97 17.15 -5.14 -5.33
N ARG A 98 15.96 -4.84 -4.82
CA ARG A 98 14.76 -5.65 -5.09
C ARG A 98 14.27 -5.46 -6.52
N LEU A 99 14.33 -4.22 -7.03
CA LEU A 99 14.03 -3.91 -8.44
C LEU A 99 14.86 -4.75 -9.41
N LEU A 100 16.18 -4.84 -9.18
CA LEU A 100 17.06 -5.64 -10.02
C LEU A 100 16.69 -7.12 -9.98
N VAL A 101 16.41 -7.69 -8.80
CA VAL A 101 16.03 -9.10 -8.68
C VAL A 101 14.72 -9.39 -9.42
N SER A 102 13.70 -8.55 -9.26
CA SER A 102 12.42 -8.71 -9.98
C SER A 102 12.58 -8.54 -11.49
N ALA A 103 13.41 -7.60 -11.95
CA ALA A 103 13.65 -7.39 -13.38
C ALA A 103 14.40 -8.57 -14.02
N VAL A 104 15.41 -9.12 -13.33
CA VAL A 104 16.12 -10.34 -13.76
C VAL A 104 15.16 -11.52 -13.82
N ALA A 105 14.29 -11.70 -12.82
CA ALA A 105 13.30 -12.78 -12.84
C ALA A 105 12.36 -12.68 -14.04
N VAL A 106 11.83 -11.49 -14.34
CA VAL A 106 10.97 -11.25 -15.51
C VAL A 106 11.70 -11.61 -16.81
N LEU A 107 12.96 -11.19 -16.96
CA LEU A 107 13.76 -11.48 -18.16
C LEU A 107 14.03 -12.98 -18.33
N VAL A 108 14.33 -13.69 -17.24
CA VAL A 108 14.52 -15.14 -17.25
C VAL A 108 13.23 -15.86 -17.70
N PHE A 109 12.07 -15.48 -17.17
CA PHE A 109 10.80 -16.08 -17.58
C PHE A 109 10.42 -15.74 -19.03
N ALA A 110 10.73 -14.54 -19.50
CA ALA A 110 10.51 -14.17 -20.90
C ALA A 110 11.35 -15.05 -21.86
N LEU A 111 12.60 -15.36 -21.52
CA LEU A 111 13.47 -16.25 -22.31
C LEU A 111 13.00 -17.71 -22.27
N LEU A 112 12.33 -18.14 -21.19
CA LEU A 112 11.77 -19.49 -21.03
C LEU A 112 10.42 -19.70 -21.76
N GLY A 113 9.98 -18.75 -22.59
CA GLY A 113 8.79 -18.88 -23.42
C GLY A 113 7.57 -18.11 -22.93
N ALA A 114 7.65 -17.38 -21.82
CA ALA A 114 6.59 -16.45 -21.39
C ALA A 114 6.80 -15.05 -21.98
N SER A 115 6.96 -14.96 -23.31
CA SER A 115 7.19 -13.68 -24.01
C SER A 115 6.06 -12.67 -23.80
N TRP A 116 4.83 -13.13 -23.52
CA TRP A 116 3.67 -12.28 -23.21
C TRP A 116 3.89 -11.32 -22.02
N VAL A 117 4.81 -11.66 -21.11
CA VAL A 117 5.17 -10.88 -19.91
C VAL A 117 5.88 -9.57 -20.27
N LEU A 118 6.51 -9.50 -21.44
CA LEU A 118 7.23 -8.31 -21.88
C LEU A 118 6.30 -7.11 -22.07
N PHE A 119 5.06 -7.33 -22.54
CA PHE A 119 4.07 -6.27 -22.73
C PHE A 119 3.68 -5.55 -21.43
N PRO A 120 3.17 -6.23 -20.38
CA PRO A 120 2.82 -5.57 -19.13
C PRO A 120 4.05 -5.00 -18.41
N PHE A 121 5.21 -5.66 -18.52
CA PHE A 121 6.45 -5.14 -17.96
C PHE A 121 6.88 -3.83 -18.63
N ALA A 122 6.87 -3.78 -19.97
CA ALA A 122 7.19 -2.56 -20.72
C ALA A 122 6.22 -1.43 -20.40
N ALA A 123 4.92 -1.72 -20.26
CA ALA A 123 3.92 -0.74 -19.83
C ALA A 123 4.22 -0.17 -18.44
N LEU A 124 4.57 -1.01 -17.46
CA LEU A 124 4.94 -0.56 -16.11
C LEU A 124 6.22 0.27 -16.09
N VAL A 125 7.23 -0.12 -16.88
CA VAL A 125 8.46 0.67 -17.05
C VAL A 125 8.15 2.02 -17.69
N ALA A 126 7.28 2.07 -18.70
CA ALA A 126 6.85 3.29 -19.35
C ALA A 126 6.10 4.21 -18.40
N VAL A 127 5.12 3.71 -17.63
CA VAL A 127 4.42 4.48 -16.58
C VAL A 127 5.41 5.01 -15.55
N ARG A 128 6.40 4.21 -15.15
CA ARG A 128 7.42 4.65 -14.21
C ARG A 128 8.34 5.72 -14.79
N ALA A 129 8.74 5.57 -16.04
CA ALA A 129 9.53 6.55 -16.77
C ALA A 129 8.75 7.85 -16.90
N MET A 130 7.47 7.81 -17.28
CA MET A 130 6.59 8.98 -17.34
C MET A 130 6.46 9.66 -15.97
N ASN A 131 6.33 8.92 -14.87
CA ASN A 131 6.33 9.50 -13.53
C ASN A 131 7.67 10.15 -13.14
N LEU A 132 8.81 9.62 -13.62
CA LEU A 132 10.13 10.22 -13.39
C LEU A 132 10.39 11.44 -14.27
N LEU A 133 9.98 11.40 -15.54
CA LEU A 133 10.15 12.51 -16.48
C LEU A 133 9.13 13.63 -16.22
N GLY A 134 7.90 13.28 -15.83
CA GLY A 134 6.83 14.22 -15.47
C GLY A 134 7.10 14.94 -14.15
N SER A 135 7.89 14.36 -13.24
CA SER A 135 8.35 15.08 -12.05
C SER A 135 9.56 15.99 -12.31
N GLY A 136 10.06 16.05 -13.56
CA GLY A 136 11.33 16.67 -13.92
C GLY A 136 11.24 17.96 -14.75
N SER A 137 10.07 18.36 -15.25
CA SER A 137 9.96 19.54 -16.14
C SER A 137 9.42 20.78 -15.42
N CYS A 138 10.27 21.35 -14.57
CA CYS A 138 10.48 22.79 -14.43
C CYS A 138 11.82 23.00 -13.69
N SER A 139 12.93 22.85 -14.40
CA SER A 139 14.19 23.45 -13.97
C SER A 139 14.84 24.18 -15.15
N THR A 140 14.68 25.50 -15.16
CA THR A 140 15.60 26.39 -15.84
C THR A 140 16.93 26.39 -15.09
N ARG A 141 17.87 25.63 -15.63
CA ARG A 141 19.32 25.83 -15.66
C ARG A 141 19.89 27.12 -15.02
N SER A 142 20.52 26.97 -13.87
CA SER A 142 21.76 27.66 -13.45
C SER A 142 22.19 26.94 -12.15
N GLY A 143 23.34 26.29 -12.05
CA GLY A 143 24.65 26.89 -11.89
C GLY A 143 25.39 26.01 -10.87
N ARG A 144 26.62 25.59 -11.18
CA ARG A 144 27.39 24.61 -10.41
C ARG A 144 27.80 25.14 -9.04
N GLY A 145 27.70 24.30 -8.01
CA GLY A 145 28.35 24.53 -6.72
C GLY A 145 28.01 23.44 -5.69
N ARG A 146 28.67 22.28 -5.77
CA ARG A 146 28.64 21.27 -4.70
C ARG A 146 29.81 21.50 -3.75
N PRO A 147 29.58 21.67 -2.44
CA PRO A 147 30.50 21.20 -1.42
C PRO A 147 30.03 19.85 -0.87
N LYS A 148 31.01 18.99 -0.59
CA LYS A 148 30.87 17.73 0.15
C LYS A 148 30.65 18.03 1.64
N ALA A 149 29.55 17.56 2.21
CA ALA A 149 29.40 17.25 3.64
C ALA A 149 28.78 15.85 3.68
N ARG A 150 29.50 14.75 3.96
CA ARG A 150 30.26 14.35 5.17
C ARG A 150 29.36 14.25 6.41
N GLY A 151 28.97 13.01 6.71
CA GLY A 151 28.46 12.53 8.00
C GLY A 151 27.04 12.95 8.31
N TRP A 152 26.18 11.98 8.60
CA TRP A 152 25.33 11.93 9.80
C TRP A 152 24.67 10.55 9.79
N GLU A 153 25.44 9.64 10.37
CA GLU A 153 25.05 8.32 10.83
C GLU A 153 24.64 8.50 12.31
N GLY A 154 23.49 7.96 12.69
CA GLY A 154 22.89 8.08 14.04
C GLY A 154 21.38 8.29 13.93
N GLN A 155 20.57 7.23 13.82
CA GLN A 155 20.01 6.48 14.94
C GLN A 155 19.40 7.38 16.03
N CYS A 156 18.07 7.34 16.14
CA CYS A 156 17.29 7.40 17.39
C CYS A 156 15.81 7.13 17.08
N TRP A 157 15.47 5.86 16.84
CA TRP A 157 14.16 5.31 17.18
C TRP A 157 14.38 4.52 18.46
N GLN A 158 14.23 5.17 19.61
CA GLN A 158 14.16 4.56 20.93
C GLN A 158 13.42 5.54 21.85
N GLY A 159 12.31 5.08 22.44
CA GLY A 159 11.51 5.91 23.34
C GLY A 159 10.05 5.47 23.41
N TRP A 160 9.79 4.19 23.67
CA TRP A 160 8.52 3.72 24.24
C TRP A 160 8.82 3.12 25.61
N GLY A 161 8.10 3.61 26.61
CA GLY A 161 7.61 2.82 27.74
C GLY A 161 8.59 2.52 28.87
N GLY A 162 8.54 3.36 29.90
CA GLY A 162 8.98 3.00 31.25
C GLY A 162 8.00 2.03 31.93
N ASP A 163 8.61 1.17 32.75
CA ASP A 163 8.17 0.58 34.00
C ASP A 163 6.94 -0.33 34.05
N GLY A 164 7.20 -1.61 34.38
CA GLY A 164 6.17 -2.54 34.80
C GLY A 164 6.51 -4.02 34.59
N GLN A 165 7.62 -4.49 35.16
CA GLN A 165 8.00 -5.90 35.15
C GLN A 165 7.09 -6.69 36.10
N GLY A 166 6.32 -7.65 35.58
CA GLY A 166 5.49 -8.53 36.42
C GLY A 166 4.82 -9.69 35.69
N ARG A 167 5.43 -10.87 35.83
CA ARG A 167 4.85 -12.24 35.73
C ARG A 167 4.37 -12.78 34.38
N MET A 168 4.94 -13.95 34.06
CA MET A 168 4.54 -14.89 33.01
C MET A 168 3.11 -15.41 33.23
N CYS A 169 2.32 -15.43 32.16
CA CYS A 169 1.36 -16.49 31.89
C CYS A 169 1.48 -16.85 30.40
N SER A 170 1.89 -18.09 30.15
CA SER A 170 1.82 -18.72 28.84
C SER A 170 0.35 -18.87 28.46
N SER A 171 -0.05 -18.39 27.28
CA SER A 171 -1.33 -18.72 26.67
C SER A 171 -1.12 -19.01 25.19
N GLU A 172 -1.56 -20.20 24.78
CA GLU A 172 -1.66 -20.69 23.40
C GLU A 172 -2.27 -19.66 22.45
N PRO A 173 -1.84 -19.63 21.17
CA PRO A 173 -2.55 -18.88 20.15
C PRO A 173 -3.85 -19.62 19.80
N VAL A 174 -4.97 -19.15 20.34
CA VAL A 174 -6.29 -19.46 19.80
C VAL A 174 -6.40 -18.81 18.42
N ASP A 175 -6.60 -19.65 17.40
CA ASP A 175 -6.85 -19.25 16.01
C ASP A 175 -8.16 -18.43 15.88
N LEU A 176 -8.06 -17.12 16.03
CA LEU A 176 -9.11 -16.15 15.66
C LEU A 176 -8.98 -15.69 14.19
N ARG A 177 -8.62 -16.60 13.28
CA ARG A 177 -8.47 -16.29 11.83
C ARG A 177 -9.65 -16.77 10.98
N LYS A 178 -10.88 -16.73 11.52
CA LYS A 178 -12.08 -17.10 10.75
C LYS A 178 -13.31 -16.19 10.94
N SER A 179 -13.14 -14.91 11.24
CA SER A 179 -14.25 -13.93 11.17
C SER A 179 -13.76 -12.50 10.98
N ALA A 180 -13.00 -12.26 9.91
CA ALA A 180 -12.91 -10.94 9.32
C ALA A 180 -13.13 -11.14 7.82
N SER A 181 -14.41 -11.12 7.44
CA SER A 181 -14.80 -10.92 6.05
C SER A 181 -14.07 -9.68 5.56
N THR A 182 -13.08 -9.87 4.68
CA THR A 182 -12.56 -8.82 3.82
C THR A 182 -13.69 -8.46 2.87
N SER A 183 -14.57 -7.57 3.30
CA SER A 183 -15.48 -6.85 2.41
C SER A 183 -14.61 -5.87 1.64
N ASP A 184 -14.33 -6.24 0.40
CA ASP A 184 -13.68 -5.43 -0.62
C ASP A 184 -14.66 -4.30 -1.01
N HIS A 185 -14.79 -3.26 -0.18
CA HIS A 185 -15.58 -2.08 -0.48
C HIS A 185 -14.72 -1.06 -1.22
N THR A 186 -14.46 -1.34 -2.49
CA THR A 186 -14.31 -0.28 -3.49
C THR A 186 -15.72 0.02 -4.03
N ALA A 187 -16.56 0.62 -3.20
CA ALA A 187 -17.82 1.18 -3.68
C ALA A 187 -17.56 2.66 -4.02
N SER A 188 -17.83 3.03 -5.26
CA SER A 188 -18.11 4.44 -5.56
C SER A 188 -19.22 4.95 -4.63
N PRO A 189 -19.23 6.24 -4.24
CA PRO A 189 -20.23 6.77 -3.32
C PRO A 189 -21.62 6.44 -3.87
N VAL A 190 -22.42 5.70 -3.10
CA VAL A 190 -23.80 5.39 -3.49
C VAL A 190 -24.57 6.71 -3.40
N PRO A 191 -25.12 7.23 -4.51
CA PRO A 191 -25.91 8.45 -4.45
C PRO A 191 -27.14 8.19 -3.55
N GLY A 192 -27.20 8.91 -2.42
CA GLY A 192 -28.27 8.77 -1.43
C GLY A 192 -27.84 8.27 -0.04
N GLN A 193 -26.54 8.09 0.23
CA GLN A 193 -26.10 7.86 1.62
C GLN A 193 -26.31 9.14 2.46
N PRO A 194 -26.97 9.02 3.63
CA PRO A 194 -27.16 10.16 4.50
C PRO A 194 -25.79 10.66 4.98
N ASP A 195 -25.62 11.98 4.92
CA ASP A 195 -24.45 12.67 5.45
C ASP A 195 -24.21 12.28 6.91
N ILE A 196 -22.95 12.28 7.34
CA ILE A 196 -22.58 11.88 8.71
C ILE A 196 -23.34 12.72 9.75
N SER A 197 -23.65 13.97 9.43
CA SER A 197 -24.45 14.91 10.21
C SER A 197 -25.88 14.43 10.50
N ALA A 198 -26.47 13.61 9.63
CA ALA A 198 -27.80 13.03 9.84
C ALA A 198 -27.84 12.04 11.01
N TYR A 199 -26.72 11.37 11.30
CA TYR A 199 -26.64 10.41 12.41
C TYR A 199 -26.62 11.09 13.79
N VAL A 200 -26.22 12.36 13.86
CA VAL A 200 -26.23 13.13 15.12
C VAL A 200 -27.65 13.29 15.68
N GLN A 201 -28.66 13.30 14.80
CA GLN A 201 -30.06 13.47 15.18
C GLN A 201 -30.75 12.14 15.51
N HIS A 202 -30.05 11.01 15.35
CA HIS A 202 -30.65 9.70 15.55
C HIS A 202 -30.71 9.35 17.04
N SER A 203 -31.92 9.08 17.55
CA SER A 203 -32.17 8.84 18.99
C SER A 203 -31.44 7.62 19.57
N GLY A 204 -30.94 6.72 18.73
CA GLY A 204 -30.16 5.56 19.15
C GLY A 204 -28.67 5.85 19.39
N VAL A 205 -28.15 7.02 19.03
CA VAL A 205 -26.71 7.31 19.14
C VAL A 205 -26.38 7.92 20.52
N PRO A 206 -25.41 7.37 21.27
CA PRO A 206 -24.99 7.92 22.56
C PRO A 206 -24.50 9.37 22.42
N PRO A 207 -24.75 10.25 23.42
CA PRO A 207 -24.41 11.67 23.34
C PRO A 207 -22.91 11.92 23.15
N ALA A 208 -22.06 11.08 23.75
CA ALA A 208 -20.61 11.15 23.56
C ALA A 208 -20.18 10.82 22.12
N ALA A 209 -20.82 9.84 21.49
CA ALA A 209 -20.57 9.49 20.10
C ALA A 209 -21.09 10.59 19.14
N ALA A 210 -22.27 11.13 19.41
CA ALA A 210 -22.83 12.24 18.63
C ALA A 210 -21.92 13.49 18.65
N ALA A 211 -21.32 13.81 19.80
CA ALA A 211 -20.35 14.90 19.91
C ALA A 211 -19.10 14.67 19.05
N LEU A 212 -18.56 13.44 19.04
CA LEU A 212 -17.40 13.07 18.21
C LEU A 212 -17.73 13.08 16.71
N VAL A 213 -18.93 12.64 16.33
CA VAL A 213 -19.39 12.70 14.93
C VAL A 213 -19.45 14.15 14.44
N ARG A 214 -20.00 15.07 15.24
CA ARG A 214 -20.00 16.51 14.91
C ARG A 214 -18.57 17.05 14.79
N GLU A 215 -17.67 16.66 15.70
CA GLU A 215 -16.27 17.08 15.63
C GLU A 215 -15.59 16.57 14.34
N ILE A 216 -15.86 15.33 13.93
CA ILE A 216 -15.35 14.77 12.67
C ILE A 216 -15.87 15.58 11.46
N ASP A 217 -17.16 15.91 11.42
CA ASP A 217 -17.75 16.67 10.32
C ASP A 217 -17.17 18.10 10.22
N GLU A 218 -17.09 18.81 11.35
CA GLU A 218 -16.50 20.15 11.42
C GLU A 218 -15.02 20.15 11.00
N ARG A 219 -14.23 19.21 11.53
CA ARG A 219 -12.79 19.11 11.22
C ARG A 219 -12.52 18.68 9.78
N SER A 220 -13.29 17.73 9.26
CA SER A 220 -13.14 17.26 7.88
C SER A 220 -13.50 18.36 6.88
N THR A 221 -14.60 19.08 7.12
CA THR A 221 -14.99 20.24 6.31
C THR A 221 -13.88 21.31 6.32
N ALA A 222 -13.35 21.66 7.49
CA ALA A 222 -12.26 22.61 7.61
C ALA A 222 -10.97 22.13 6.93
N ALA A 223 -10.60 20.85 7.09
CA ALA A 223 -9.42 20.25 6.49
C ALA A 223 -9.50 20.23 4.95
N THR A 224 -10.64 19.81 4.39
CA THR A 224 -10.87 19.78 2.95
C THR A 224 -10.84 21.19 2.36
N ALA A 225 -11.47 22.17 3.01
CA ALA A 225 -11.42 23.56 2.58
C ALA A 225 -9.98 24.10 2.56
N TYR A 226 -9.19 23.80 3.59
CA TYR A 226 -7.79 24.20 3.67
C TYR A 226 -6.91 23.53 2.60
N LEU A 227 -7.10 22.23 2.37
CA LEU A 227 -6.39 21.49 1.32
C LEU A 227 -6.74 22.00 -0.08
N ALA A 228 -8.00 22.36 -0.32
CA ALA A 228 -8.44 22.96 -1.56
C ALA A 228 -7.77 24.32 -1.82
N GLN A 229 -7.65 25.17 -0.79
CA GLN A 229 -6.93 26.46 -0.89
C GLN A 229 -5.45 26.31 -1.22
N GLN A 230 -4.83 25.20 -0.81
CA GLN A 230 -3.44 24.88 -1.17
C GLN A 230 -3.28 24.23 -2.55
N GLY A 231 -4.35 24.03 -3.31
CA GLY A 231 -4.33 23.29 -4.59
C GLY A 231 -4.06 21.80 -4.42
N ARG A 232 -4.35 21.23 -3.23
CA ARG A 232 -4.12 19.82 -2.87
C ARG A 232 -5.42 19.03 -2.69
N SER A 233 -6.48 19.43 -3.38
CA SER A 233 -7.81 18.81 -3.30
C SER A 233 -7.84 17.34 -3.75
N SER A 234 -6.87 16.89 -4.55
CA SER A 234 -6.76 15.49 -5.01
C SER A 234 -5.56 14.76 -4.42
N GLY A 235 -4.92 15.32 -3.38
CA GLY A 235 -3.81 14.70 -2.68
C GLY A 235 -4.23 13.51 -1.82
N THR A 236 -3.26 12.70 -1.40
CA THR A 236 -3.49 11.55 -0.50
C THR A 236 -4.22 11.99 0.77
N GLU A 237 -3.84 13.13 1.34
CA GLU A 237 -4.43 13.69 2.55
C GLU A 237 -5.90 14.09 2.34
N ALA A 238 -6.26 14.63 1.17
CA ALA A 238 -7.63 15.00 0.85
C ALA A 238 -8.53 13.77 0.69
N ILE A 239 -8.04 12.76 -0.03
CA ILE A 239 -8.74 11.47 -0.18
C ILE A 239 -8.92 10.79 1.18
N GLU A 240 -7.91 10.87 2.06
CA GLU A 240 -7.99 10.28 3.40
C GLU A 240 -9.03 10.98 4.28
N VAL A 241 -9.10 12.32 4.24
CA VAL A 241 -10.12 13.10 4.95
C VAL A 241 -11.53 12.76 4.45
N GLU A 242 -11.72 12.68 3.13
CA GLU A 242 -12.99 12.32 2.49
C GLU A 242 -13.45 10.93 2.93
N ARG A 243 -12.57 9.92 2.88
CA ARG A 243 -12.91 8.56 3.34
C ARG A 243 -13.26 8.49 4.83
N ILE A 244 -12.57 9.25 5.68
CA ILE A 244 -12.91 9.29 7.12
C ILE A 244 -14.34 9.80 7.31
N ARG A 245 -14.71 10.85 6.58
CA ARG A 245 -16.02 11.51 6.69
C ARG A 245 -17.14 10.68 6.06
N ASP A 246 -16.92 10.15 4.87
CA ASP A 246 -17.98 9.61 4.03
C ASP A 246 -18.12 8.08 4.15
N ASP A 247 -17.03 7.38 4.47
CA ASP A 247 -17.02 5.91 4.59
C ASP A 247 -16.90 5.46 6.05
N TYR A 248 -15.79 5.80 6.72
CA TYR A 248 -15.40 5.13 7.97
C TYR A 248 -16.26 5.51 9.16
N ALA A 249 -16.54 6.80 9.35
CA ALA A 249 -17.33 7.25 10.49
C ALA A 249 -18.82 6.87 10.37
N PRO A 250 -19.49 7.02 9.21
CA PRO A 250 -20.85 6.52 9.02
C PRO A 250 -20.95 5.01 9.22
N GLU A 251 -19.98 4.24 8.74
CA GLU A 251 -19.98 2.79 8.89
C GLU A 251 -19.85 2.35 10.35
N ALA A 252 -18.99 3.01 11.14
CA ALA A 252 -18.87 2.75 12.58
C ALA A 252 -20.21 2.99 13.32
N VAL A 253 -20.91 4.08 12.98
CA VAL A 253 -22.22 4.40 13.56
C VAL A 253 -23.28 3.38 13.12
N ARG A 254 -23.31 2.98 11.85
CA ARG A 254 -24.25 1.94 11.35
C ARG A 254 -24.02 0.60 12.03
N ALA A 255 -22.77 0.19 12.20
CA ALA A 255 -22.43 -1.03 12.90
C ALA A 255 -22.98 -1.01 14.34
N TYR A 256 -22.85 0.13 15.05
CA TYR A 256 -23.44 0.28 16.38
C TYR A 256 -24.97 0.23 16.36
N LEU A 257 -25.62 0.95 15.44
CA LEU A 257 -27.09 0.96 15.33
C LEU A 257 -27.68 -0.38 14.88
N SER A 258 -26.88 -1.25 14.28
CA SER A 258 -27.29 -2.62 13.94
C SER A 258 -27.33 -3.57 15.14
N LEU A 259 -26.75 -3.16 16.28
CA LEU A 259 -26.78 -3.95 17.51
C LEU A 259 -28.20 -3.97 18.08
N PRO A 260 -28.60 -5.09 18.73
CA PRO A 260 -29.84 -5.14 19.50
C PRO A 260 -29.92 -3.97 20.51
N PRO A 261 -31.07 -3.30 20.68
CA PRO A 261 -31.18 -2.07 21.50
C PRO A 261 -30.70 -2.21 22.94
N TRP A 262 -30.80 -3.43 23.50
CA TRP A 262 -30.40 -3.76 24.87
C TRP A 262 -28.90 -4.08 25.01
N SER A 263 -28.15 -4.19 23.90
CA SER A 263 -26.76 -4.63 23.92
C SER A 263 -25.72 -3.50 23.86
N GLY A 264 -26.17 -2.25 23.68
CA GLY A 264 -25.27 -1.09 23.55
C GLY A 264 -24.47 -0.80 24.83
N ASP A 265 -25.14 -0.78 25.98
CA ASP A 265 -24.55 -0.45 27.27
C ASP A 265 -24.41 -1.64 28.22
N ASP A 266 -25.32 -2.62 28.14
CA ASP A 266 -25.41 -3.70 29.14
C ASP A 266 -24.60 -4.95 28.78
N THR A 267 -24.31 -5.14 27.50
CA THR A 267 -23.58 -6.34 27.03
C THR A 267 -22.12 -6.00 26.76
N VAL A 268 -21.24 -6.68 27.48
CA VAL A 268 -19.81 -6.70 27.16
C VAL A 268 -19.62 -7.45 25.84
N LEU A 269 -19.07 -6.77 24.85
CA LEU A 269 -18.78 -7.31 23.52
C LEU A 269 -17.34 -7.84 23.48
N ALA A 270 -16.49 -7.29 22.60
CA ALA A 270 -15.09 -7.65 22.46
C ALA A 270 -14.22 -6.85 23.45
N ASP A 271 -13.12 -7.47 23.89
CA ASP A 271 -12.08 -6.85 24.72
C ASP A 271 -12.58 -6.27 26.07
N GLY A 272 -13.69 -6.80 26.59
CA GLY A 272 -14.26 -6.32 27.85
C GLY A 272 -15.00 -4.98 27.74
N LYS A 273 -15.25 -4.47 26.53
CA LYS A 273 -15.89 -3.17 26.29
C LYS A 273 -17.36 -3.32 25.89
N THR A 274 -18.18 -2.36 26.28
CA THR A 274 -19.58 -2.27 25.80
C THR A 274 -19.62 -1.76 24.36
N GLY A 275 -20.73 -1.98 23.65
CA GLY A 275 -20.92 -1.47 22.29
C GLY A 275 -20.70 0.05 22.21
N THR A 276 -21.19 0.79 23.20
CA THR A 276 -21.01 2.25 23.31
C THR A 276 -19.54 2.63 23.47
N GLN A 277 -18.81 1.93 24.35
CA GLN A 277 -17.37 2.18 24.55
C GLN A 277 -16.55 1.88 23.29
N LEU A 278 -16.94 0.83 22.54
CA LEU A 278 -16.28 0.48 21.29
C LEU A 278 -16.49 1.57 20.22
N LEU A 279 -17.73 2.04 20.04
CA LEU A 279 -18.06 3.12 19.11
C LEU A 279 -17.29 4.40 19.45
N VAL A 280 -17.34 4.82 20.72
CA VAL A 280 -16.61 6.02 21.18
C VAL A 280 -15.12 5.90 20.91
N GLY A 281 -14.52 4.73 21.20
CA GLY A 281 -13.09 4.50 20.93
C GLY A 281 -12.73 4.58 19.45
N GLN A 282 -13.57 4.04 18.57
CA GLN A 282 -13.36 4.12 17.12
C GLN A 282 -13.47 5.56 16.61
N LEU A 283 -14.49 6.32 17.03
CA LEU A 283 -14.66 7.72 16.63
C LEU A 283 -13.53 8.62 17.17
N GLN A 284 -13.03 8.35 18.37
CA GLN A 284 -11.85 9.04 18.92
C GLN A 284 -10.60 8.79 18.07
N LEU A 285 -10.40 7.54 17.62
CA LEU A 285 -9.29 7.19 16.72
C LEU A 285 -9.38 7.97 15.40
N LEU A 286 -10.56 8.04 14.80
CA LEU A 286 -10.78 8.81 13.57
C LEU A 286 -10.51 10.30 13.77
N THR A 287 -10.99 10.86 14.89
CA THR A 287 -10.75 12.26 15.27
C THR A 287 -9.25 12.55 15.48
N GLN A 288 -8.53 11.61 16.11
CA GLN A 288 -7.08 11.71 16.28
C GLN A 288 -6.36 11.66 14.93
N ARG A 289 -6.82 10.81 13.99
CA ARG A 289 -6.23 10.73 12.66
C ARG A 289 -6.40 12.02 11.87
N LEU A 290 -7.60 12.64 11.92
CA LEU A 290 -7.85 13.94 11.30
C LEU A 290 -6.91 15.03 11.85
N ARG A 291 -6.69 15.07 13.17
CA ARG A 291 -5.72 15.98 13.79
C ARG A 291 -4.32 15.81 13.24
N GLN A 292 -3.84 14.57 13.14
CA GLN A 292 -2.51 14.28 12.59
C GLN A 292 -2.37 14.76 11.13
N ILE A 293 -3.42 14.59 10.32
CA ILE A 293 -3.42 15.08 8.94
C ILE A 293 -3.32 16.61 8.96
N GLN A 294 -4.16 17.30 9.73
CA GLN A 294 -4.13 18.77 9.85
C GLN A 294 -2.74 19.27 10.29
N ASP A 295 -2.14 18.65 11.31
CA ASP A 295 -0.81 18.99 11.81
C ASP A 295 0.27 18.78 10.73
N SER A 296 0.19 17.67 9.98
CA SER A 296 1.15 17.38 8.92
C SER A 296 1.09 18.39 7.76
N VAL A 297 -0.11 18.85 7.41
CA VAL A 297 -0.31 19.87 6.37
C VAL A 297 0.17 21.23 6.87
N ALA A 298 -0.09 21.57 8.14
CA ALA A 298 0.40 22.80 8.76
C ALA A 298 1.94 22.86 8.79
N LEU A 299 2.60 21.78 9.20
CA LEU A 299 4.07 21.68 9.20
C LEU A 299 4.65 21.83 7.80
N THR A 300 4.04 21.17 6.80
CA THR A 300 4.47 21.27 5.40
C THR A 300 4.32 22.70 4.88
N GLY A 301 3.22 23.38 5.20
CA GLY A 301 3.00 24.79 4.84
C GLY A 301 4.04 25.72 5.48
N GLY A 302 4.38 25.49 6.76
CA GLY A 302 5.40 26.26 7.46
C GLY A 302 6.79 26.16 6.82
N GLU A 303 7.20 24.97 6.39
CA GLU A 303 8.50 24.77 5.72
C GLU A 303 8.55 25.43 4.34
N GLN A 304 7.41 25.44 3.62
CA GLN A 304 7.29 26.15 2.35
C GLN A 304 7.42 27.66 2.52
N LEU A 305 6.79 28.24 3.55
CA LEU A 305 6.95 29.66 3.90
C LEU A 305 8.39 29.99 4.28
N ARG A 306 9.05 29.13 5.07
CA ARG A 306 10.45 29.31 5.47
C ARG A 306 11.39 29.30 4.27
N THR A 307 11.17 28.37 3.34
CA THR A 307 11.94 28.28 2.08
C THR A 307 11.71 29.50 1.20
N HIS A 308 10.46 29.94 1.06
CA HIS A 308 10.13 31.14 0.29
C HIS A 308 10.76 32.41 0.89
N GLY A 309 10.70 32.57 2.21
CA GLY A 309 11.36 33.69 2.90
C GLY A 309 12.89 33.68 2.81
N ALA A 310 13.51 32.50 2.70
CA ALA A 310 14.94 32.39 2.42
C ALA A 310 15.27 32.83 0.98
N PHE A 311 14.47 32.40 0.01
CA PHE A 311 14.61 32.83 -1.39
C PHE A 311 14.43 34.35 -1.55
N LEU A 312 13.45 34.96 -0.88
CA LEU A 312 13.25 36.40 -0.93
C LEU A 312 14.44 37.19 -0.36
N ARG A 313 15.04 36.72 0.74
CA ARG A 313 16.25 37.34 1.32
C ARG A 313 17.47 37.23 0.41
N ASP A 314 17.63 36.10 -0.28
CA ASP A 314 18.71 35.90 -1.25
C ASP A 314 18.52 36.76 -2.51
N ARG A 315 17.26 36.94 -2.94
CA ARG A 315 16.93 37.71 -4.15
C ARG A 315 16.94 39.22 -3.94
N PHE A 316 16.63 39.68 -2.72
CA PHE A 316 16.60 41.08 -2.33
C PHE A 316 17.54 41.31 -1.12
N PRO A 317 18.86 41.18 -1.30
CA PRO A 317 19.80 41.62 -0.27
C PRO A 317 19.51 43.09 0.02
N THR A 318 19.35 43.42 1.30
CA THR A 318 19.11 44.80 1.68
C THR A 318 20.45 45.52 1.58
N ASP A 319 20.63 46.38 0.58
CA ASP A 319 21.79 47.30 0.46
C ASP A 319 21.71 48.38 1.55
N ARG A 320 21.80 47.98 2.81
CA ARG A 320 21.92 48.87 3.97
C ARG A 320 23.07 48.40 4.83
N ASP A 321 24.30 48.55 4.34
CA ASP A 321 25.49 48.58 5.19
C ASP A 321 26.62 49.49 4.67
N ASP A 322 26.59 49.96 3.40
CA ASP A 322 27.72 50.71 2.82
C ASP A 322 27.55 52.25 2.69
N SER A 323 26.54 52.86 3.32
CA SER A 323 26.33 54.33 3.25
C SER A 323 26.58 55.11 4.54
N LEU A 324 27.14 54.48 5.58
CA LEU A 324 27.46 55.14 6.86
C LEU A 324 28.97 55.18 7.20
N SER A 325 29.83 55.02 6.20
CA SER A 325 31.25 55.39 6.29
C SER A 325 31.52 56.63 5.43
N LEU A 326 31.04 57.80 5.89
CA LEU A 326 31.49 59.13 5.45
C LEU A 326 31.92 59.94 6.68
#